data_AF-A0A2I0SZ09-F1
#
_entry.id   AF-A0A2I0SZ09-F1
#
_cell.length_a   1.000
_cell.length_b   1.000
_cell.length_c   1.000
_cell.angle_alpha   90.00
_cell.angle_beta   90.00
_cell.angle_gamma   90.00
#
_symmetry.space_group_name_H-M   'P 1'
#
loop_
_entity.id
_entity.type
_entity.pdbx_description
1 polymer ?
#
loop_
_entity_poly.entity_id
_entity_poly.type
_entity_poly.pdbx_seq_one_letter_code
_entity_poly.pdbx_strand_id
1 'polypeptide(L)'
;MEDHTDVANPSAITDAVKIVEGKLNGAGLNLLINNAGIYTPTASLETVDSEEMIRTYKTNAVGPMLMAQAFLPLLKKAARESTEKGLSCSKAAIINMSSIGGSIASLFGFDLMQVVSYRCSKLVPT
;
A
#
# COMPACT_ATOMS: atom_id res chain seq x y z
N MET A 1 8.99 -19.42 12.06
CA MET A 1 7.70 -19.07 11.45
C MET A 1 7.99 -17.89 10.57
N GLU A 2 7.87 -18.03 9.26
CA GLU A 2 8.16 -16.93 8.33
C GLU A 2 7.08 -15.85 8.49
N ASP A 3 7.48 -14.65 8.92
CA ASP A 3 6.64 -13.46 9.03
C ASP A 3 6.32 -12.93 7.61
N HIS A 4 5.61 -13.72 6.79
CA HIS A 4 5.18 -13.36 5.45
C HIS A 4 3.72 -12.91 5.46
N THR A 5 3.46 -11.70 4.95
CA THR A 5 2.11 -11.15 4.79
C THR A 5 1.84 -10.89 3.31
N ASP A 6 0.81 -11.54 2.79
CA ASP A 6 0.24 -11.20 1.49
C ASP A 6 -0.80 -10.09 1.65
N VAL A 7 -0.50 -8.90 1.13
CA VAL A 7 -1.36 -7.73 1.21
C VAL A 7 -2.64 -7.84 0.36
N ALA A 8 -2.74 -8.83 -0.51
CA ALA A 8 -3.97 -9.13 -1.26
C ALA A 8 -4.85 -10.19 -0.56
N ASN A 9 -4.42 -10.75 0.58
CA ASN A 9 -5.13 -11.77 1.33
C ASN A 9 -5.62 -11.24 2.70
N PRO A 10 -6.93 -11.00 2.88
CA PRO A 10 -7.49 -10.48 4.14
C PRO A 10 -7.15 -11.31 5.39
N SER A 11 -7.03 -12.64 5.27
CA SER A 11 -6.67 -13.50 6.41
C SER A 11 -5.22 -13.24 6.83
N ALA A 12 -4.30 -13.17 5.86
CA ALA A 12 -2.89 -12.89 6.14
C ALA A 12 -2.70 -11.51 6.80
N ILE A 13 -3.46 -10.50 6.35
CA ILE A 13 -3.47 -9.17 6.95
C ILE A 13 -3.96 -9.23 8.41
N THR A 14 -5.02 -9.98 8.67
CA THR A 14 -5.58 -10.13 10.02
C THR A 14 -4.56 -10.76 10.97
N ASP A 15 -3.81 -11.76 10.50
CA ASP A 15 -2.76 -12.39 11.30
C ASP A 15 -1.57 -11.45 11.52
N ALA A 16 -1.21 -10.65 10.52
CA ALA A 16 -0.20 -9.60 10.67
C ALA A 16 -0.59 -8.57 11.74
N VAL A 17 -1.86 -8.15 11.80
CA VAL A 17 -2.35 -7.24 12.85
C VAL A 17 -2.15 -7.85 14.23
N LYS A 18 -2.51 -9.13 14.44
CA LYS A 18 -2.33 -9.80 15.74
C LYS A 18 -0.86 -9.85 16.16
N ILE A 19 0.03 -10.15 15.21
CA ILE A 19 1.48 -10.20 15.47
C ILE A 19 1.98 -8.81 15.89
N VAL A 20 1.61 -7.76 15.16
CA VAL A 20 2.02 -6.38 15.47
C VAL A 20 1.42 -5.91 16.80
N GLU A 21 0.15 -6.17 17.05
CA GLU A 21 -0.52 -5.81 18.29
C GLU A 21 0.16 -6.45 19.50
N GLY A 22 0.53 -7.74 19.40
CA GLY A 22 1.31 -8.44 20.43
C GLY A 22 2.68 -7.79 20.67
N LYS A 23 3.36 -7.31 19.61
CA LYS A 23 4.66 -6.62 19.72
C LYS A 23 4.53 -5.21 20.33
N LEU A 24 3.40 -4.53 20.13
CA LEU A 24 3.15 -3.18 20.63
C LEU A 24 2.83 -3.13 22.13
N ASN A 25 2.51 -4.27 22.77
CA ASN A 25 2.24 -4.36 24.21
C ASN A 25 1.26 -3.31 24.72
N GLY A 26 0.20 -3.05 23.94
CA GLY A 26 -0.81 -2.06 24.29
C GLY A 26 -0.49 -0.61 23.90
N ALA A 27 0.60 -0.33 23.17
CA ALA A 27 0.78 0.95 22.48
C ALA A 27 -0.02 0.99 21.15
N GLY A 28 -0.27 2.19 20.63
CA GLY A 28 -0.73 2.38 19.24
C GLY A 28 0.38 2.17 18.19
N LEU A 29 -0.01 2.14 16.92
CA LEU A 29 0.92 2.13 15.78
C LEU A 29 1.03 3.55 15.21
N ASN A 30 2.22 4.16 15.23
CA ASN A 30 2.41 5.53 14.72
C ASN A 30 2.48 5.60 13.20
N LEU A 31 3.02 4.58 12.53
CA LEU A 31 3.31 4.66 11.10
C LEU A 31 3.02 3.34 10.39
N LEU A 32 2.17 3.41 9.38
CA LEU A 32 1.95 2.35 8.42
C LEU A 32 2.53 2.77 7.06
N ILE A 33 3.50 2.02 6.55
CA ILE A 33 4.08 2.27 5.22
C ILE A 33 3.62 1.15 4.27
N ASN A 34 2.70 1.48 3.37
CA ASN A 34 2.27 0.60 2.31
C ASN A 34 3.28 0.66 1.14
N ASN A 35 4.35 -0.13 1.27
CA ASN A 35 5.41 -0.24 0.27
C ASN A 35 5.29 -1.47 -0.64
N ALA A 36 4.64 -2.54 -0.18
CA ALA A 36 4.49 -3.76 -0.97
C ALA A 36 3.81 -3.46 -2.32
N GLY A 37 4.41 -3.95 -3.40
CA GLY A 37 3.90 -3.75 -4.74
C GLY A 37 4.60 -4.61 -5.78
N ILE A 38 3.92 -4.81 -6.90
CA ILE A 38 4.36 -5.63 -8.03
C ILE A 38 4.25 -4.84 -9.32
N TYR A 39 5.08 -5.19 -10.30
CA TYR A 39 4.93 -4.76 -11.68
C TYR A 39 5.42 -5.87 -12.62
N THR A 40 4.90 -5.89 -13.83
CA THR A 40 5.29 -6.85 -14.87
C THR A 40 5.94 -6.07 -16.01
N PRO A 41 7.27 -6.18 -16.23
CA PRO A 41 7.99 -5.38 -17.22
C PRO A 41 7.43 -5.51 -18.64
N THR A 42 6.92 -6.69 -19.00
CA THR A 42 6.39 -7.02 -20.31
C THR A 42 4.92 -6.65 -20.51
N ALA A 43 4.23 -6.08 -19.51
CA ALA A 43 2.83 -5.67 -19.59
C ALA A 43 2.69 -4.36 -20.39
N SER A 44 2.91 -4.43 -21.69
CA SER A 44 2.64 -3.36 -22.66
C SER A 44 1.16 -3.33 -23.04
N LEU A 45 0.72 -2.28 -23.74
CA LEU A 45 -0.65 -2.21 -24.25
C LEU A 45 -1.00 -3.38 -25.19
N GLU A 46 -0.02 -3.92 -25.91
CA GLU A 46 -0.22 -5.04 -26.84
C GLU A 46 -0.34 -6.40 -26.14
N THR A 47 0.23 -6.52 -24.94
CA THR A 47 0.47 -7.82 -24.30
C THR A 47 -0.23 -7.98 -22.95
N VAL A 48 -0.66 -6.88 -22.32
CA VAL A 48 -1.32 -6.94 -21.02
C VAL A 48 -2.69 -7.60 -21.12
N ASP A 49 -2.97 -8.54 -20.23
CA ASP A 49 -4.27 -9.19 -20.12
C ASP A 49 -5.04 -8.73 -18.87
N SER A 50 -6.31 -9.15 -18.77
CA SER A 50 -7.18 -8.79 -17.66
C SER A 50 -6.73 -9.38 -16.32
N GLU A 51 -6.11 -10.56 -16.32
CA GLU A 51 -5.64 -11.22 -15.11
C GLU A 51 -4.50 -10.43 -14.47
N GLU A 52 -3.52 -10.01 -15.28
CA GLU A 52 -2.42 -9.17 -14.84
C GLU A 52 -2.89 -7.79 -14.38
N MET A 53 -3.87 -7.18 -15.07
CA MET A 53 -4.49 -5.93 -14.61
C MET A 53 -5.10 -6.08 -13.22
N ILE A 54 -5.92 -7.12 -13.01
CA ILE A 54 -6.60 -7.38 -11.73
C ILE A 54 -5.58 -7.73 -10.64
N ARG A 55 -4.59 -8.57 -10.93
CA ARG A 55 -3.56 -9.00 -9.97
C ARG A 55 -2.74 -7.81 -9.46
N THR A 56 -2.29 -6.96 -10.38
CA THR A 56 -1.50 -5.77 -10.05
C THR A 56 -2.35 -4.73 -9.32
N TYR A 57 -3.61 -4.52 -9.71
CA TYR A 57 -4.53 -3.64 -8.99
C TYR A 57 -4.83 -4.13 -7.57
N LYS A 58 -5.08 -5.43 -7.40
CA LYS A 58 -5.31 -6.05 -6.08
C LYS A 58 -4.13 -5.81 -5.14
N THR A 59 -2.91 -5.99 -5.61
CA THR A 59 -1.71 -5.83 -4.78
C THR A 59 -1.40 -4.36 -4.50
N ASN A 60 -1.39 -3.51 -5.54
CA ASN A 60 -0.84 -2.17 -5.44
C ASN A 60 -1.83 -1.09 -5.00
N ALA A 61 -3.14 -1.34 -5.11
CA ALA A 61 -4.20 -0.38 -4.79
C ALA A 61 -5.14 -0.91 -3.70
N VAL A 62 -5.72 -2.10 -3.90
CA VAL A 62 -6.63 -2.71 -2.91
C VAL A 62 -5.86 -3.13 -1.66
N GLY A 63 -4.66 -3.70 -1.79
CA GLY A 63 -3.84 -4.14 -0.67
C GLY A 63 -3.54 -3.03 0.34
N PRO A 64 -2.99 -1.86 -0.08
CA PRO A 64 -2.82 -0.70 0.80
C PRO A 64 -4.10 -0.25 1.51
N MET A 65 -5.26 -0.32 0.84
CA MET A 65 -6.56 0.00 1.45
C MET A 65 -6.92 -1.02 2.55
N LEU A 66 -6.77 -2.32 2.28
CA LEU A 66 -7.05 -3.37 3.26
C LEU A 66 -6.11 -3.29 4.46
N MET A 67 -4.82 -3.06 4.23
CA MET A 67 -3.83 -2.81 5.27
C MET A 67 -4.23 -1.60 6.13
N ALA A 68 -4.59 -0.48 5.49
CA ALA A 68 -5.04 0.72 6.18
C ALA A 68 -6.29 0.45 7.04
N GLN A 69 -7.29 -0.28 6.52
CA GLN A 69 -8.49 -0.64 7.27
C GLN A 69 -8.17 -1.52 8.48
N ALA A 70 -7.35 -2.55 8.29
CA ALA A 70 -7.01 -3.51 9.34
C ALA A 70 -6.21 -2.88 10.48
N PHE A 71 -5.26 -1.99 10.17
CA PHE A 71 -4.42 -1.30 11.16
C PHE A 71 -5.04 -0.01 11.71
N LEU A 72 -6.19 0.44 11.19
CA LEU A 72 -6.84 1.68 11.59
C LEU A 72 -7.07 1.81 13.11
N PRO A 73 -7.48 0.75 13.86
CA PRO A 73 -7.65 0.85 15.31
C PRO A 73 -6.36 1.23 16.04
N LEU A 74 -5.21 0.65 15.64
CA LEU A 74 -3.90 0.91 16.23
C LEU A 74 -3.39 2.32 15.89
N LEU A 75 -3.60 2.76 14.64
CA LEU A 75 -3.28 4.12 14.20
C LEU A 75 -4.09 5.17 14.96
N LYS A 76 -5.41 4.95 15.12
CA LYS A 76 -6.27 5.83 15.92
C LYS A 76 -5.85 5.87 17.38
N LYS A 77 -5.34 4.77 17.93
CA LYS A 77 -4.82 4.71 19.29
C LYS A 77 -3.57 5.57 19.45
N ALA A 78 -2.57 5.42 18.57
CA ALA A 78 -1.37 6.25 18.56
C ALA A 78 -1.71 7.75 18.45
N ALA A 79 -2.67 8.08 17.57
CA ALA A 79 -3.14 9.46 17.40
C ALA A 79 -3.74 10.08 18.68
N ARG A 80 -4.41 9.27 19.51
CA ARG A 80 -4.99 9.71 20.80
C ARG A 80 -3.96 9.80 21.92
N GLU A 81 -2.96 8.91 21.90
CA GLU A 81 -1.90 8.86 22.91
C GLU A 81 -0.83 9.95 22.71
N SER A 82 -0.69 10.45 21.48
CA SER A 82 0.27 11.50 21.15
C SER A 82 -0.10 12.87 21.73
N THR A 83 0.90 13.57 22.26
CA THR A 83 0.79 14.97 22.70
C THR A 83 1.00 15.97 21.55
N GLU A 84 1.35 15.50 20.35
CA GLU A 84 1.60 16.37 19.20
C GLU A 84 0.32 17.02 18.67
N LYS A 85 0.38 18.33 18.45
CA LYS A 85 -0.69 19.10 17.81
C LYS A 85 -0.61 18.95 16.28
N GLY A 86 -1.76 18.92 15.63
CA GLY A 86 -1.84 18.77 14.17
C GLY A 86 -1.59 17.35 13.68
N LEU A 87 -1.18 17.24 12.41
CA LEU A 87 -0.87 16.00 11.70
C LEU A 87 0.65 15.88 11.53
N SER A 88 1.18 14.69 11.78
CA SER A 88 2.61 14.36 11.58
C SER A 88 2.79 12.85 11.42
N CYS A 89 3.94 12.45 10.85
CA CYS A 89 4.31 11.04 10.78
C CYS A 89 4.68 10.44 12.15
N SER A 90 5.14 11.28 13.09
CA SER A 90 5.46 10.86 14.46
C SER A 90 4.20 10.60 15.29
N LYS A 91 3.09 11.29 14.98
CA LYS A 91 1.81 11.11 15.65
C LYS A 91 1.09 9.85 15.19
N ALA A 92 0.61 9.85 13.94
CA ALA A 92 -0.12 8.75 13.33
C ALA A 92 -0.26 9.03 11.83
N ALA A 93 0.36 8.22 10.98
CA ALA A 93 0.26 8.40 9.54
C ALA A 93 0.22 7.08 8.76
N ILE A 94 -0.39 7.15 7.59
CA ILE A 94 -0.34 6.11 6.56
C ILE A 94 0.41 6.71 5.37
N ILE A 95 1.48 6.05 4.96
CA ILE A 95 2.30 6.45 3.81
C ILE A 95 2.13 5.40 2.72
N ASN A 96 1.54 5.81 1.59
CA ASN A 96 1.38 4.95 0.43
C ASN A 96 2.51 5.24 -0.55
N MET A 97 3.37 4.25 -0.80
CA MET A 97 4.43 4.39 -1.80
C MET A 97 3.82 4.30 -3.20
N SER A 98 3.72 5.46 -3.86
CA SER A 98 3.26 5.57 -5.25
C SER A 98 4.43 5.64 -6.23
N SER A 99 4.18 6.02 -7.47
CA SER A 99 5.19 6.23 -8.51
C SER A 99 4.78 7.36 -9.44
N ILE A 100 5.76 8.13 -9.93
CA ILE A 100 5.54 9.12 -10.99
C ILE A 100 4.93 8.48 -12.25
N GLY A 101 5.15 7.18 -12.48
CA GLY A 101 4.56 6.45 -13.58
C GLY A 101 3.03 6.35 -13.54
N GLY A 102 2.41 6.57 -12.37
CA GLY A 102 0.95 6.64 -12.21
C GLY A 102 0.34 8.02 -12.43
N SER A 103 1.16 9.06 -12.68
CA SER A 103 0.65 10.38 -13.03
C SER A 103 0.19 10.40 -14.49
N ILE A 104 -1.08 10.74 -14.73
CA ILE A 104 -1.63 10.89 -16.08
C ILE A 104 -1.04 12.11 -16.84
N ALA A 105 -0.52 13.09 -16.10
CA ALA A 105 0.12 14.28 -16.67
C ALA A 105 1.59 14.05 -17.03
N SER A 106 2.17 12.89 -16.68
CA SER A 106 3.59 12.59 -16.88
C SER A 106 3.77 11.31 -17.68
N LEU A 107 4.46 11.41 -18.82
CA LEU A 107 4.89 10.25 -19.61
C LEU A 107 6.25 9.71 -19.19
N PHE A 108 6.70 10.02 -17.95
CA PHE A 108 8.02 9.63 -17.49
C PHE A 108 8.26 8.11 -17.66
N GLY A 109 9.33 7.78 -18.39
CA GLY A 109 9.77 6.42 -18.66
C GLY A 109 8.87 5.58 -19.57
N PHE A 110 7.83 6.17 -20.20
CA PHE A 110 6.88 5.40 -21.04
C PHE A 110 7.55 4.77 -22.27
N ASP A 111 8.46 5.50 -22.92
CA ASP A 111 9.21 5.02 -24.10
C ASP A 111 10.16 3.87 -23.78
N LEU A 112 10.56 3.72 -22.51
CA LEU A 112 11.41 2.63 -22.04
C LEU A 112 10.57 1.43 -21.58
N MET A 113 9.55 1.69 -20.76
CA MET A 113 8.67 0.67 -20.21
C MET A 113 7.25 1.22 -20.04
N GLN A 114 6.30 0.63 -20.77
CA GLN A 114 4.89 1.01 -20.66
C GLN A 114 4.29 0.57 -19.32
N VAL A 115 4.51 -0.69 -18.90
CA VAL A 115 4.04 -1.26 -17.62
C VAL A 115 2.59 -0.86 -17.27
N VAL A 116 1.68 -1.10 -18.21
CA VAL A 116 0.31 -0.56 -18.22
C VAL A 116 -0.44 -0.88 -16.92
N SER A 117 -0.41 -2.15 -16.49
CA SER A 117 -1.07 -2.60 -15.25
C SER A 117 -0.55 -1.84 -14.01
N TYR A 118 0.77 -1.62 -13.94
CA TYR A 118 1.40 -0.89 -12.85
C TYR A 118 0.99 0.58 -12.84
N ARG A 119 1.06 1.27 -13.98
CA ARG A 119 0.67 2.69 -14.08
C ARG A 119 -0.77 2.91 -13.66
N CYS A 120 -1.68 2.08 -14.17
CA CYS A 120 -3.10 2.12 -13.78
C CYS A 120 -3.30 1.88 -12.27
N SER A 121 -2.51 0.97 -11.67
CA SER A 121 -2.61 0.68 -10.24
C SER A 121 -2.06 1.79 -9.32
N LYS A 122 -1.22 2.69 -9.86
CA LYS A 122 -0.62 3.81 -9.12
C LYS A 122 -1.25 5.15 -9.48
N LEU A 123 -2.44 5.14 -10.11
CA LEU A 123 -3.08 6.35 -10.59
C LEU A 123 -3.27 7.36 -9.45
N VAL A 124 -2.72 8.55 -9.66
CA VAL A 124 -2.93 9.69 -8.76
C VAL A 124 -3.66 10.76 -9.56
N PRO A 125 -4.88 11.18 -9.16
CA PRO A 125 -5.53 12.32 -9.79
C PRO A 125 -4.68 13.57 -9.51
N THR A 126 -4.27 14.24 -10.58
CA THR A 126 -3.58 15.54 -10.56
C THR A 126 -4.59 16.67 -10.55
#